data_AF-A0A354CQR3-F1
#
_entry.id   AF-A0A354CQR3-F1
#
_cell.length_a   1.000
_cell.length_b   1.000
_cell.length_c   1.000
_cell.angle_alpha   90.00
_cell.angle_beta   90.00
_cell.angle_gamma   90.00
#
_symmetry.space_group_name_H-M   'P 1'
#
loop_
_entity.id
_entity.type
_entity.pdbx_description
1 polymer ?
#
loop_
_entity_poly.entity_id
_entity_poly.type
_entity_poly.pdbx_seq_one_letter_code
_entity_poly.pdbx_strand_id
1 'polypeptide(L)' 'MILLIVDTQNLIMTNDLYEFEIFVYRIKTLIKEARNNGIEVIYVRHDDGAGQKLTKGALGYEI' A
#
# COMPACT_ATOMS: atom_id res chain seq x y z
N MET A 1 17.07 0.10 -9.75
CA MET A 1 16.22 0.90 -8.84
C MET A 1 14.98 0.08 -8.56
N ILE A 2 14.44 0.13 -7.34
CA ILE A 2 13.23 -0.61 -6.93
C ILE A 2 12.30 0.39 -6.23
N LEU A 3 10.99 0.32 -6.52
CA LEU A 3 9.97 1.04 -5.79
C LEU A 3 9.32 0.12 -4.76
N LEU A 4 9.47 0.46 -3.47
CA LEU A 4 8.81 -0.22 -2.37
C LEU A 4 7.51 0.51 -2.02
N ILE A 5 6.40 -0.23 -2.03
CA ILE A 5 5.08 0.23 -1.58
C ILE A 5 4.80 -0.44 -0.24
N VAL A 6 4.87 0.32 0.84
CA VAL A 6 4.83 -0.20 2.22
C VAL A 6 3.50 0.18 2.85
N ASP A 7 2.83 -0.82 3.42
CA ASP A 7 1.69 -0.67 4.34
C ASP A 7 0.53 0.16 3.76
N THR A 8 0.22 -0.04 2.47
CA THR A 8 -0.95 0.58 1.82
C THR A 8 -2.21 -0.25 2.01
N GLN A 9 -2.41 -0.83 3.20
CA GLN A 9 -3.51 -1.77 3.48
C GLN A 9 -4.78 -1.02 3.93
N ASN A 10 -5.95 -1.58 3.61
CA ASN A 10 -7.27 -0.99 3.84
C ASN A 10 -7.53 -0.52 5.27
N LEU A 11 -6.96 -1.20 6.27
CA LEU A 11 -7.20 -0.82 7.67
C LEU A 11 -6.60 0.54 8.03
N ILE A 12 -5.47 0.90 7.42
CA ILE A 12 -4.66 2.07 7.78
C ILE A 12 -4.66 3.16 6.70
N MET A 13 -5.02 2.81 5.47
CA MET A 13 -5.23 3.75 4.36
C MET A 13 -6.63 4.36 4.40
N THR A 14 -6.90 5.19 5.40
CA THR A 14 -8.19 5.88 5.57
C THR A 14 -8.07 7.38 5.31
N ASN A 15 -9.23 8.04 5.16
CA ASN A 15 -9.33 9.49 4.99
C ASN A 15 -8.81 10.32 6.18
N ASP A 16 -8.48 9.66 7.30
CA ASP A 16 -7.89 10.31 8.48
C ASP A 16 -6.38 10.59 8.28
N LEU A 17 -5.75 10.00 7.27
CA LEU A 17 -4.36 10.28 6.92
C LEU A 17 -4.21 11.70 6.37
N TYR A 18 -3.10 12.34 6.73
CA TYR A 18 -2.74 13.65 6.21
C TYR A 18 -2.68 13.64 4.68
N GLU A 19 -3.44 14.54 4.04
CA GLU A 19 -3.53 14.66 2.58
C GLU A 19 -3.88 13.34 1.86
N PHE A 20 -4.75 12.50 2.43
CA PHE A 20 -5.05 11.15 1.92
C PHE A 20 -5.25 11.06 0.40
N GLU A 21 -6.14 11.89 -0.17
CA GLU A 21 -6.42 11.88 -1.61
C GLU A 21 -5.18 12.21 -2.47
N ILE A 22 -4.39 13.20 -2.05
CA ILE A 22 -3.15 13.59 -2.73
C ILE A 22 -2.11 12.49 -2.58
N PHE A 23 -2.02 11.86 -1.41
CA PHE A 23 -1.12 10.74 -1.13
C PHE A 23 -1.44 9.54 -2.03
N VAL A 24 -2.71 9.14 -2.13
CA VAL A 24 -3.17 8.07 -3.01
C VAL A 24 -2.85 8.39 -4.48
N TYR A 25 -3.12 9.62 -4.92
CA TYR A 25 -2.79 10.07 -6.28
C TYR A 25 -1.29 9.95 -6.57
N ARG A 26 -0.43 10.42 -5.65
CA ARG A 26 1.03 10.39 -5.79
C ARG A 26 1.56 8.95 -5.83
N ILE A 27 1.09 8.07 -4.95
CA ILE A 27 1.48 6.64 -4.96
C ILE A 27 1.10 5.97 -6.28
N LYS A 28 -0.15 6.15 -6.73
CA LYS A 28 -0.60 5.56 -8.01
C LYS A 28 0.24 6.05 -9.19
N THR A 29 0.61 7.33 -9.18
CA THR A 29 1.47 7.93 -10.20
C THR A 29 2.88 7.32 -10.17
N LEU A 30 3.50 7.20 -8.99
CA LEU A 30 4.81 6.58 -8.83
C LEU A 30 4.83 5.12 -9.30
N ILE A 31 3.82 4.33 -8.93
CA ILE A 31 3.70 2.93 -9.36
C ILE A 31 3.57 2.84 -10.89
N LYS A 32 2.76 3.71 -11.49
CA LYS A 32 2.60 3.78 -12.95
C LYS A 32 3.92 4.10 -13.64
N GLU A 33 4.61 5.15 -13.20
CA GLU A 33 5.88 5.55 -13.81
C GLU A 33 6.99 4.51 -13.59
N ALA A 34 7.05 3.87 -12.42
CA ALA A 34 7.97 2.77 -12.17
C ALA A 34 7.75 1.63 -13.18
N ARG A 35 6.51 1.18 -13.35
CA ARG A 35 6.17 0.12 -14.32
C ARG A 35 6.48 0.53 -15.77
N ASN A 36 6.18 1.77 -16.16
CA ASN A 36 6.48 2.28 -17.50
C ASN A 36 7.98 2.26 -17.81
N ASN A 37 8.82 2.44 -16.80
CA ASN A 37 10.27 2.49 -16.93
C ASN A 37 10.96 1.13 -16.60
N GLY A 38 10.19 0.04 -16.49
CA GLY A 38 10.74 -1.29 -16.16
C GLY A 38 11.36 -1.38 -14.76
N ILE A 39 10.99 -0.47 -13.85
CA ILE A 39 11.43 -0.49 -12.45
C ILE A 39 10.56 -1.49 -11.70
N GLU A 40 11.21 -2.38 -10.96
CA GLU A 40 10.53 -3.37 -10.12
C GLU A 40 9.71 -2.67 -9.02
N VAL A 41 8.47 -3.13 -8.82
CA VAL A 41 7.56 -2.64 -7.78
C VAL A 41 7.25 -3.77 -6.81
N ILE A 42 7.69 -3.63 -5.56
CA ILE A 42 7.48 -4.61 -4.50
C ILE A 42 6.51 -4.03 -3.47
N TYR A 43 5.50 -4.81 -3.11
CA TYR A 43 4.55 -4.46 -2.05
C TYR A 43 4.94 -5.16 -0.76
N VAL A 44 5.08 -4.39 0.31
CA VAL A 44 5.31 -4.87 1.67
C VAL A 44 4.03 -4.62 2.47
N ARG A 45 3.56 -5.66 3.15
CA ARG A 45 2.34 -5.63 3.97
C ARG A 45 2.68 -6.01 5.39
N HIS A 46 2.11 -5.29 6.35
CA HIS A 46 2.14 -5.66 7.74
C HIS A 46 1.16 -6.82 8.01
N ASP A 47 1.62 -7.82 8.77
CA ASP A 47 0.80 -8.90 9.30
C ASP A 47 0.95 -8.91 10.83
N ASP A 48 -0.13 -8.59 11.54
CA ASP A 48 -0.21 -8.57 13.01
C ASP A 48 -0.29 -10.01 13.59
N GLY A 49 -0.46 -11.03 12.75
CA GLY A 49 -0.60 -12.43 13.12
C GLY A 49 -2.05 -12.92 13.18
N ALA A 50 -2.20 -14.24 13.35
CA ALA A 50 -3.49 -14.92 13.25
C ALA A 50 -4.56 -14.33 14.19
N GLY A 51 -5.74 -14.07 13.63
CA GLY A 51 -6.90 -13.52 14.36
C GLY A 51 -6.90 -11.99 14.51
N GLN A 52 -5.86 -11.29 14.03
CA GLN A 52 -5.80 -9.84 14.04
C GLN A 52 -6.45 -9.20 12.80
N LYS A 53 -6.64 -7.88 12.85
CA LYS A 53 -7.28 -7.12 11.77
C LYS A 53 -6.39 -6.95 10.53
N LEU A 54 -5.07 -6.92 10.72
CA LEU A 54 -4.08 -7.01 9.64
C LEU A 54 -3.55 -8.43 9.59
N THR A 55 -4.37 -9.40 9.20
CA THR A 55 -3.87 -10.74 8.89
C THR A 55 -4.48 -11.26 7.61
N LYS A 56 -3.77 -12.13 6.90
CA LYS A 56 -4.22 -12.64 5.60
C LYS A 56 -5.63 -13.22 5.68
N GLY A 57 -6.52 -12.74 4.81
CA GLY A 57 -7.94 -13.11 4.78
C GLY A 57 -8.85 -12.15 5.54
N ALA A 58 -8.32 -11.21 6.33
CA ALA A 58 -9.07 -10.10 6.87
C ALA A 58 -9.16 -8.94 5.86
N LEU A 59 -10.29 -8.24 5.81
CA LEU A 59 -10.49 -7.09 4.92
C LEU A 59 -9.43 -5.99 5.12
N GLY A 60 -9.00 -5.80 6.38
CA GLY A 60 -8.00 -4.81 6.74
C GLY A 60 -6.62 -5.08 6.16
N TYR A 61 -6.30 -6.34 5.84
CA TYR A 61 -5.00 -6.76 5.31
C TYR A 61 -4.85 -6.54 3.80
N GLU A 62 -5.96 -6.42 3.07
CA GLU A 62 -5.95 -6.20 1.62
C GLU A 62 -5.50 -4.77 1.25
N ILE A 63 -5.02 -4.59 0.02
CA ILE A 63 -4.55 -3.33 -0.57
C ILE A 63 -5.57 -2.80 -1.57
#